data_AF-A0A2E5U5H9-F1
#
_entry.id   AF-A0A2E5U5H9-F1
#
_cell.length_a   1.000
_cell.length_b   1.000
_cell.length_c   1.000
_cell.angle_alpha   90.00
_cell.angle_beta   90.00
_cell.angle_gamma   90.00
#
_symmetry.space_group_name_H-M   'P 1'
#
loop_
_entity.id
_entity.type
_entity.pdbx_description
1 polymer ?
#
loop_
_entity_poly.entity_id
_entity_poly.type
_entity_poly.pdbx_seq_one_letter_code
_entity_poly.pdbx_strand_id
1 'polypeptide(L)'
;MKLLKYIIFIALLICSVLFIMKLDEQNIRQDNIKIEIQIPYITDTESGGLPVWQAIILTLSLGVFIGFIIALFQIISQKTEIISLKSSLRKSQSELENLRNKSLDDDIDLLDDDPIDVDDDI
;
A
#
# COMPACT_ATOMS: atom_id res chain seq x y z
N MET A 1 -11.41 -0.89 10.23
CA MET A 1 -11.09 0.55 10.00
C MET A 1 -9.60 0.71 9.77
N LYS A 2 -9.17 1.59 8.84
CA LYS A 2 -7.73 1.81 8.55
C LYS A 2 -6.93 2.15 9.82
N LEU A 3 -7.53 2.93 10.74
CA LEU A 3 -6.94 3.30 12.04
C LEU A 3 -6.63 2.09 12.95
N LEU A 4 -7.53 1.12 13.02
CA LEU A 4 -7.38 -0.06 13.88
C LEU A 4 -6.15 -0.90 13.50
N LYS A 5 -5.84 -0.99 12.20
CA LYS A 5 -4.66 -1.72 11.71
C LYS A 5 -3.36 -1.11 12.23
N TYR A 6 -3.26 0.22 12.28
CA TYR A 6 -2.09 0.91 12.80
C TYR A 6 -1.97 0.80 14.33
N ILE A 7 -3.09 0.87 15.05
CA ILE A 7 -3.11 0.70 16.52
C ILE A 7 -2.64 -0.70 16.90
N ILE A 8 -3.10 -1.74 16.21
CA ILE A 8 -2.67 -3.12 16.45
C ILE A 8 -1.17 -3.28 16.16
N PHE A 9 -0.67 -2.68 15.08
CA PHE A 9 0.76 -2.70 14.75
C PHE A 9 1.61 -2.03 15.83
N ILE A 10 1.18 -0.87 16.33
CA ILE A 10 1.85 -0.15 17.43
C ILE A 10 1.82 -0.95 18.73
N ALA A 11 0.68 -1.56 19.07
CA ALA A 11 0.57 -2.42 20.24
C ALA A 11 1.50 -3.63 20.15
N LEU A 12 1.62 -4.25 18.96
CA LEU A 12 2.54 -5.35 18.72
C LEU A 12 4.01 -4.93 18.88
N LEU A 13 4.37 -3.74 18.39
CA LEU A 13 5.72 -3.19 18.54
C LEU A 13 6.05 -2.95 20.01
N ILE A 14 5.12 -2.35 20.77
CA ILE A 14 5.28 -2.13 22.21
C ILE A 14 5.43 -3.46 22.95
N CYS A 15 4.59 -4.46 22.65
CA CYS A 15 4.72 -5.80 23.22
C CYS A 15 6.08 -6.44 22.90
N SER A 16 6.60 -6.27 21.69
CA SER A 16 7.91 -6.79 21.30
C SER A 16 9.04 -6.15 22.11
N VAL A 17 8.99 -4.84 22.37
CA VAL A 17 10.00 -4.16 23.19
C VAL A 17 9.92 -4.60 24.65
N LEU A 18 8.72 -4.69 25.21
CA LEU A 18 8.51 -5.19 26.58
C LEU A 18 9.01 -6.64 26.73
N PHE A 19 8.78 -7.47 25.72
CA PHE A 19 9.30 -8.83 25.68
C PHE A 19 10.84 -8.85 25.71
N ILE A 20 11.51 -7.99 24.94
CA ILE A 20 12.98 -7.91 24.93
C ILE A 20 13.51 -7.48 26.30
N MET A 21 12.89 -6.50 26.95
CA MET A 21 13.31 -6.07 28.30
C MET A 21 13.16 -7.21 29.31
N LYS A 22 12.04 -7.95 29.26
CA LYS A 22 11.82 -9.08 30.16
C LYS A 22 12.77 -10.23 29.86
N LEU A 23 13.13 -10.42 28.59
CA LEU A 23 14.10 -11.42 28.17
C LEU A 23 15.52 -11.08 28.65
N ASP A 24 15.96 -9.81 28.56
CA ASP A 24 17.28 -9.38 29.09
C ASP A 24 17.39 -9.63 30.60
N GLU A 25 16.32 -9.34 31.36
CA GLU A 25 16.25 -9.60 32.80
C GLU A 25 16.39 -11.09 33.15
N GLN A 26 15.87 -11.98 32.30
CA GLN A 26 15.99 -13.43 32.50
C GLN A 26 17.24 -14.05 31.87
N ASN A 27 17.97 -13.32 31.02
CA ASN A 27 19.18 -13.78 30.34
C ASN A 27 20.45 -13.60 31.20
N ILE A 28 20.29 -13.67 32.52
CA ILE A 28 21.37 -13.57 33.50
C ILE A 28 21.74 -14.99 33.92
N ARG A 29 22.99 -15.40 33.69
CA ARG A 29 23.50 -16.72 34.12
C ARG A 29 23.64 -16.75 35.65
N GLN A 30 23.73 -17.95 36.22
CA GLN A 30 23.83 -18.21 37.67
C GLN A 30 24.91 -17.37 38.42
N ASP A 31 25.90 -16.83 37.70
CA ASP A 31 27.00 -16.00 38.21
C ASP A 31 26.89 -14.50 37.87
N ASN A 32 25.69 -13.98 37.56
CA ASN A 32 25.47 -12.58 37.13
C ASN A 32 26.13 -12.18 35.79
N ILE A 33 26.61 -13.15 35.03
CA ILE A 33 27.21 -12.91 33.70
C ILE A 33 26.08 -12.89 32.67
N LYS A 34 25.97 -11.79 31.90
CA LYS A 34 25.01 -11.69 30.78
C LYS A 34 25.36 -12.71 29.70
N ILE A 35 24.35 -13.35 29.12
CA ILE A 35 24.56 -14.26 27.99
C ILE A 35 24.95 -13.42 26.77
N GLU A 36 26.13 -13.72 26.21
CA GLU A 36 26.70 -13.08 25.04
C GLU A 36 26.61 -14.01 23.83
N ILE A 37 26.25 -13.44 22.68
CA ILE A 37 26.21 -14.10 21.38
C ILE A 37 27.45 -13.67 20.61
N GLN A 38 28.26 -14.64 20.17
CA GLN A 38 29.32 -14.40 19.20
C GLN A 38 28.74 -14.47 17.80
N ILE A 39 28.82 -13.37 17.06
CA ILE A 39 28.46 -13.30 15.65
C ILE A 39 29.76 -13.40 14.84
N PRO A 40 29.95 -14.47 14.05
CA PRO A 40 31.14 -14.58 13.21
C PRO A 40 31.25 -13.36 12.28
N TYR A 41 32.47 -12.87 12.06
CA TYR A 41 32.81 -11.68 11.26
C TYR A 41 32.44 -10.31 11.86
N ILE A 42 31.72 -10.23 12.98
CA ILE A 42 31.32 -8.95 13.62
C ILE A 42 31.89 -8.78 15.03
N THR A 43 31.97 -9.86 15.80
CA THR A 43 32.59 -9.85 17.14
C THR A 43 34.00 -10.43 17.08
N ASP A 44 34.96 -9.70 17.63
CA ASP A 44 36.35 -10.12 17.77
C ASP A 44 36.49 -11.01 19.01
N THR A 45 37.18 -12.15 18.88
CA THR A 45 37.33 -13.18 19.95
C THR A 45 37.93 -12.64 21.25
N GLU A 46 38.62 -11.51 21.18
CA GLU A 46 39.32 -10.88 22.30
C GLU A 46 38.43 -9.92 23.12
N SER A 47 37.29 -9.47 22.57
CA SER A 47 36.49 -8.36 23.12
C SER A 47 35.17 -8.77 23.78
N GLY A 48 34.87 -10.07 23.81
CA GLY A 48 33.59 -10.59 24.29
C GLY A 48 32.50 -10.56 23.21
N GLY A 49 31.43 -11.32 23.42
CA GLY A 49 30.31 -11.39 22.48
C GLY A 49 29.32 -10.23 22.66
N LEU A 50 28.39 -10.09 21.73
CA LEU A 50 27.30 -9.11 21.83
C LEU A 50 26.25 -9.60 22.82
N PRO A 51 25.79 -8.79 23.79
CA PRO A 51 24.72 -9.21 24.67
C PRO A 51 23.44 -9.48 23.86
N VAL A 52 22.71 -10.55 24.23
CA VAL A 52 21.57 -11.07 23.46
C VAL A 52 20.53 -9.99 23.12
N TRP A 53 20.23 -9.10 24.07
CA TRP A 53 19.25 -8.03 23.86
C TRP A 53 19.64 -7.09 22.71
N GLN A 54 20.93 -6.81 22.52
CA GLN A 54 21.44 -5.97 21.44
C GLN A 54 21.38 -6.70 20.09
N ALA A 55 21.65 -8.00 20.06
CA ALA A 55 21.47 -8.79 18.83
C ALA A 55 19.98 -8.83 18.41
N ILE A 56 19.07 -8.97 19.36
CA ILE A 56 17.63 -8.98 19.09
C ILE A 56 17.15 -7.59 18.63
N ILE A 57 17.62 -6.49 19.24
CA ILE A 57 17.23 -5.14 18.79
C ILE A 57 17.70 -4.86 17.36
N LEU A 58 18.90 -5.34 16.98
CA LEU A 58 19.45 -5.20 15.64
C LEU A 58 18.62 -5.95 14.60
N THR A 59 18.32 -7.22 14.86
CA THR A 59 17.51 -8.04 13.95
C THR A 59 16.07 -7.52 13.83
N LEU A 60 15.48 -7.06 14.94
CA LEU A 60 14.16 -6.43 14.95
C LEU A 60 14.16 -5.15 14.09
N SER A 61 15.16 -4.29 14.27
CA SER A 61 15.29 -3.04 13.50
C SER A 61 15.43 -3.30 12.00
N LEU A 62 16.21 -4.32 11.63
CA LEU A 62 16.38 -4.73 10.24
C LEU A 62 15.07 -5.27 9.63
N GLY A 63 14.31 -6.06 10.41
CA GLY A 63 13.00 -6.55 10.00
C GLY A 63 11.97 -5.43 9.82
N VAL A 64 11.94 -4.44 10.72
CA VAL A 64 11.06 -3.25 10.56
C VAL A 64 11.48 -2.44 9.33
N PHE A 65 12.77 -2.29 9.08
CA PHE A 65 13.29 -1.58 7.90
C PHE A 65 12.86 -2.24 6.58
N ILE A 66 12.99 -3.57 6.49
CA ILE A 66 12.54 -4.31 5.30
C ILE A 66 11.02 -4.22 5.14
N GLY A 67 10.27 -4.29 6.24
CA GLY A 67 8.82 -4.14 6.24
C GLY A 67 8.38 -2.77 5.73
N PHE A 68 9.13 -1.71 6.07
CA PHE A 68 8.88 -0.37 5.56
C PHE A 68 9.08 -0.29 4.04
N ILE A 69 10.16 -0.88 3.51
CA ILE A 69 10.42 -0.93 2.07
C ILE A 69 9.28 -1.66 1.34
N ILE A 70 8.83 -2.80 1.86
CA ILE A 70 7.70 -3.53 1.27
C ILE A 70 6.42 -2.68 1.31
N ALA A 71 6.16 -1.99 2.43
CA ALA A 71 5.01 -1.09 2.55
C ALA A 71 5.07 0.06 1.53
N LEU A 72 6.27 0.59 1.24
CA LEU A 72 6.47 1.59 0.19
C LEU A 72 6.11 1.04 -1.20
N PHE A 73 6.52 -0.18 -1.53
CA PHE A 73 6.13 -0.79 -2.79
C PHE A 73 4.61 -1.05 -2.86
N GLN A 74 3.99 -1.48 -1.76
CA GLN A 74 2.54 -1.69 -1.70
C GLN A 74 1.75 -0.40 -1.93
N ILE A 75 2.16 0.72 -1.32
CA ILE A 75 1.46 2.01 -1.52
C ILE A 75 1.62 2.53 -2.96
N ILE A 76 2.78 2.30 -3.59
CA ILE A 76 3.01 2.68 -4.99
C ILE A 76 2.14 1.83 -5.93
N SER A 77 2.15 0.51 -5.76
CA SER A 77 1.35 -0.43 -6.57
C SER A 77 -0.16 -0.13 -6.48
N GLN A 78 -0.68 0.14 -5.28
CA GLN A 78 -2.09 0.48 -5.07
C GLN A 78 -2.48 1.81 -5.74
N LYS A 79 -1.60 2.82 -5.74
CA LYS A 79 -1.89 4.11 -6.38
C LYS A 79 -2.01 3.99 -7.90
N THR A 80 -1.16 3.17 -8.53
CA THR A 80 -1.20 2.94 -9.99
C THR A 80 -2.50 2.26 -10.41
N GLU A 81 -2.95 1.25 -9.67
CA GLU A 81 -4.23 0.57 -9.93
C GLU A 81 -5.44 1.49 -9.78
N ILE A 82 -5.44 2.38 -8.77
CA ILE A 82 -6.54 3.34 -8.58
C ILE A 82 -6.63 4.33 -9.76
N ILE A 83 -5.48 4.77 -10.28
CA ILE A 83 -5.42 5.72 -11.41
C ILE A 83 -5.90 5.04 -12.71
N SER A 84 -5.49 3.79 -12.96
CA SER A 84 -5.93 3.04 -14.15
C SER A 84 -7.43 2.71 -14.11
N LEU A 85 -7.97 2.34 -12.94
CA LEU A 85 -9.41 2.16 -12.74
C LEU A 85 -10.19 3.45 -13.00
N LYS A 86 -9.72 4.58 -12.45
CA LYS A 86 -10.35 5.89 -12.65
C LYS A 86 -10.36 6.30 -14.13
N SER A 87 -9.26 6.04 -14.85
CA SER A 87 -9.16 6.31 -16.29
C SER A 87 -10.14 5.45 -17.10
N SER A 88 -10.21 4.15 -16.80
CA SER A 88 -11.11 3.21 -17.46
C SER A 88 -12.58 3.56 -17.23
N LEU A 89 -12.95 3.94 -16.01
CA LEU A 89 -14.30 4.39 -15.68
C LEU A 89 -14.68 5.66 -16.46
N ARG A 90 -13.77 6.64 -16.55
CA ARG A 90 -13.99 7.86 -17.33
C ARG A 90 -14.15 7.57 -18.83
N LYS A 91 -13.38 6.60 -19.34
CA LYS A 91 -13.49 6.15 -20.73
C LYS A 91 -14.85 5.49 -21.02
N SER A 92 -15.30 4.56 -20.17
CA SER A 92 -16.63 3.95 -20.32
C SER A 92 -17.77 4.96 -20.18
N GLN A 93 -17.64 5.98 -19.31
CA GLN A 93 -18.61 7.07 -19.23
C GLN A 93 -18.66 7.90 -20.52
N SER A 94 -17.51 8.23 -21.09
CA SER A 94 -17.43 8.96 -22.37
C SER A 94 -17.94 8.12 -23.54
N GLU A 95 -17.71 6.81 -23.55
CA GLU A 95 -18.29 5.90 -24.54
C GLU A 95 -19.81 5.82 -24.41
N LEU A 96 -20.35 5.75 -23.19
CA LEU A 96 -21.78 5.77 -22.94
C LEU A 96 -22.43 7.10 -23.38
N GLU A 97 -21.77 8.22 -23.09
CA GLU A 97 -22.23 9.55 -23.51
C GLU A 97 -22.18 9.72 -25.03
N ASN A 98 -21.14 9.20 -25.68
CA ASN A 98 -21.05 9.16 -27.14
C ASN A 98 -22.12 8.25 -27.75
N LEU A 99 -22.39 7.09 -27.16
CA LEU A 99 -23.46 6.19 -27.63
C LEU A 99 -24.85 6.81 -27.44
N ARG A 100 -25.06 7.55 -26.33
CA ARG A 100 -26.28 8.34 -26.11
C ARG A 100 -26.45 9.44 -27.17
N ASN A 101 -25.35 10.08 -27.58
CA ASN A 101 -25.40 11.14 -28.60
C ASN A 101 -25.51 10.57 -30.02
N LYS A 102 -24.92 9.39 -30.27
CA LYS A 102 -24.88 8.75 -31.59
C LYS A 102 -26.17 8.03 -31.96
N SER A 103 -26.97 7.57 -30.99
CA SER A 103 -28.29 7.00 -31.25
C SER A 103 -29.36 8.03 -31.66
N LEU A 104 -29.06 9.34 -31.61
CA LEU A 104 -30.01 10.40 -31.99
C LEU A 104 -29.74 10.97 -33.39
N ASP A 105 -28.54 10.76 -33.94
CA ASP A 105 -28.06 11.43 -35.16
C ASP A 105 -28.12 10.52 -36.42
N ASP A 106 -28.22 9.20 -36.24
CA ASP A 106 -28.22 8.22 -37.36
C ASP A 106 -29.65 7.88 -37.88
N ASP A 107 -30.74 8.47 -37.34
CA ASP A 107 -32.14 8.08 -37.63
C ASP A 107 -33.06 9.22 -38.14
N ILE A 108 -32.54 10.41 -38.48
CA ILE A 108 -33.34 11.49 -39.09
C ILE A 108 -32.81 11.81 -40.49
N ASP A 109 -33.14 10.92 -41.44
CA ASP A 109 -33.28 11.32 -42.84
C ASP A 109 -34.67 11.99 -42.98
N LEU A 110 -34.72 13.31 -42.82
CA LEU A 110 -35.87 14.11 -43.26
C LEU A 110 -35.90 14.06 -44.80
N LEU A 111 -36.66 13.11 -45.33
CA LEU A 111 -37.16 13.17 -46.71
C LEU A 111 -38.03 14.44 -46.82
N ASP A 112 -37.45 15.54 -47.27
CA ASP A 112 -38.18 16.70 -47.77
C ASP A 112 -38.85 16.32 -49.10
N ASP A 113 -39.89 15.49 -49.02
CA ASP A 113 -40.88 15.31 -50.09
C ASP A 113 -42.14 16.04 -49.65
N ASP A 114 -42.30 17.29 -50.09
CA ASP A 114 -43.60 17.85 -50.49
C ASP A 114 -43.39 19.24 -51.14
N PRO A 115 -43.65 19.42 -52.45
CA PRO A 115 -43.72 20.75 -53.04
C PRO A 115 -45.00 21.43 -52.55
N ILE A 116 -44.86 22.39 -51.64
CA ILE A 116 -45.96 23.27 -51.24
C ILE A 116 -46.20 24.25 -52.40
N ASP A 117 -47.14 23.90 -53.26
CA ASP A 117 -47.79 24.84 -54.18
C ASP A 117 -48.44 25.95 -53.34
N VAL A 118 -47.92 27.17 -53.50
CA VAL A 118 -48.58 28.39 -53.04
C VAL A 118 -49.15 29.08 -54.27
N ASP A 119 -50.37 28.71 -54.64
CA ASP A 119 -51.29 29.60 -55.35
C ASP A 119 -51.62 30.77 -54.40
N ASP A 120 -51.27 31.99 -54.76
CA ASP A 120 -52.27 32.97 -55.26
C ASP A 120 -51.67 34.39 -55.41
N ASP A 121 -52.05 34.98 -56.55
CA ASP A 121 -52.39 36.40 -56.78
C ASP A 121 -51.33 37.49 -57.13
N ILE A 122 -51.59 38.03 -58.33
CA ILE A 122 -51.18 39.28 -59.04
C ILE A 122 -49.92 39.25 -59.92
#